data_AF-A0A0Q7EQT7-F1
#
_entry.id   AF-A0A0Q7EQT7-F1
#
_cell.length_a   1.000
_cell.length_b   1.000
_cell.length_c   1.000
_cell.angle_alpha   90.00
_cell.angle_beta   90.00
_cell.angle_gamma   90.00
#
_symmetry.space_group_name_H-M   'P 1'
#
loop_
_entity.id
_entity.type
_entity.pdbx_description
1 polymer ?
#
loop_
_entity_poly.entity_id
_entity_poly.type
_entity_poly.pdbx_seq_one_letter_code
_entity_poly.pdbx_strand_id
1 'polypeptide(L)'
;MILTVATAIALLAGSAAAQSQPADTQILPGATPAPDCGNLYGFAGKAFCVSAPLAGIGALADAYIVDLQGRGWLPAGGDDNRVVFVKRREGGGCDGLQMQLFYDTSAPSGPETLGYLGFGVIPGDVCAAPPNEQPAPPAPAKAAGQ
;
A
#
# COMPACT_ATOMS: atom_id res chain seq x y z
N MET A 1 27.00 39.02 46.39
CA MET A 1 27.18 38.42 45.05
C MET A 1 26.50 37.06 45.03
N ILE A 2 25.31 36.95 44.46
CA ILE A 2 24.66 35.66 44.16
C ILE A 2 24.17 35.78 42.72
N LEU A 3 24.79 34.99 41.84
CA LEU A 3 24.53 34.96 40.40
C LEU A 3 23.57 33.80 40.14
N THR A 4 22.29 34.07 39.93
CA THR A 4 21.30 33.05 39.51
C THR A 4 21.25 32.99 37.98
N VAL A 5 21.75 31.90 37.42
CA VAL A 5 21.66 31.57 35.99
C VAL A 5 20.34 30.83 35.77
N ALA A 6 19.36 31.45 35.13
CA ALA A 6 18.11 30.80 34.73
C ALA A 6 18.34 30.03 33.44
N THR A 7 18.33 28.70 33.51
CA THR A 7 18.46 27.79 32.36
C THR A 7 17.10 27.66 31.68
N ALA A 8 16.98 28.16 30.44
CA ALA A 8 15.81 27.95 29.60
C ALA A 8 15.84 26.53 29.02
N ILE A 9 14.95 25.67 29.51
CA ILE A 9 14.68 24.34 29.00
C ILE A 9 13.69 24.48 27.85
N ALA A 10 14.19 24.50 26.62
CA ALA A 10 13.37 24.41 25.42
C ALA A 10 12.84 22.97 25.30
N LEU A 11 11.54 22.80 25.54
CA LEU A 11 10.81 21.57 25.19
C LEU A 11 10.76 21.47 23.66
N LEU A 12 11.69 20.71 23.10
CA LEU A 12 11.60 20.23 21.73
C LEU A 12 10.43 19.23 21.68
N ALA A 13 9.26 19.71 21.27
CA ALA A 13 8.19 18.87 20.78
C ALA A 13 8.70 18.16 19.53
N GLY A 14 9.28 16.97 19.71
CA GLY A 14 9.56 16.06 18.62
C GLY A 14 8.22 15.65 18.02
N SER A 15 7.89 16.20 16.85
CA SER A 15 6.89 15.62 15.98
C SER A 15 7.34 14.19 15.72
N ALA A 16 6.73 13.21 16.38
CA ALA A 16 6.78 11.84 15.93
C ALA A 16 6.37 11.90 14.45
N ALA A 17 7.29 11.59 13.55
CA ALA A 17 6.96 11.38 12.16
C ALA A 17 5.94 10.25 12.17
N ALA A 18 4.66 10.62 12.12
CA ALA A 18 3.59 9.71 11.80
C ALA A 18 4.03 9.08 10.49
N GLN A 19 4.44 7.81 10.55
CA GLN A 19 4.67 7.01 9.35
C GLN A 19 3.43 7.24 8.51
N SER A 20 3.62 7.78 7.30
CA SER A 20 2.54 8.25 6.43
C SER A 20 1.65 7.08 6.04
N GLN A 21 0.76 6.72 6.95
CA GLN A 21 -0.24 5.71 6.76
C GLN A 21 -1.14 6.28 5.66
N PRO A 22 -1.37 5.55 4.55
CA PRO A 22 -2.42 5.94 3.63
C PRO A 22 -3.67 6.23 4.47
N ALA A 23 -4.27 7.42 4.30
CA ALA A 23 -5.32 7.91 5.19
C ALA A 23 -6.52 6.95 5.32
N ASP A 24 -6.65 6.02 4.36
CA ASP A 24 -7.70 5.02 4.28
C ASP A 24 -7.29 3.62 4.76
N THR A 25 -6.04 3.39 5.20
CA THR A 25 -5.59 2.09 5.72
C THR A 25 -5.65 2.04 7.24
N GLN A 26 -6.62 1.30 7.77
CA GLN A 26 -6.81 1.05 9.20
C GLN A 26 -6.41 -0.39 9.57
N ILE A 27 -6.21 -0.68 10.85
CA ILE A 27 -5.98 -2.06 11.31
C ILE A 27 -7.35 -2.76 11.46
N LEU A 28 -7.59 -3.80 10.67
CA LEU A 28 -8.82 -4.61 10.73
C LEU A 28 -8.75 -5.72 11.80
N PRO A 29 -9.90 -6.24 12.28
CA PRO A 29 -9.93 -7.42 13.14
C PRO A 29 -9.15 -8.59 12.55
N GLY A 30 -8.36 -9.28 13.38
CA GLY A 30 -7.49 -10.38 12.94
C GLY A 30 -6.12 -9.93 12.39
N ALA A 31 -5.89 -8.62 12.26
CA ALA A 31 -4.59 -8.07 11.91
C ALA A 31 -3.80 -7.64 13.16
N THR A 32 -2.49 -7.87 13.15
CA THR A 32 -1.54 -7.31 14.12
C THR A 32 -0.70 -6.22 13.44
N PRO A 33 -0.53 -5.02 14.00
CA PRO A 33 0.37 -4.02 13.42
C PRO A 33 1.82 -4.54 13.33
N ALA A 34 2.45 -4.35 12.17
CA ALA A 34 3.80 -4.82 11.88
C ALA A 34 4.66 -3.67 11.32
N PRO A 35 5.08 -2.69 12.14
CA PRO A 35 5.71 -1.44 11.67
C PRO A 35 7.05 -1.63 10.94
N ASP A 36 7.72 -2.76 11.14
CA ASP A 36 8.94 -3.16 10.47
C ASP A 36 8.70 -4.03 9.23
N CYS A 37 7.44 -4.40 8.94
CA CYS A 37 7.06 -5.30 7.86
C CYS A 37 7.83 -6.65 7.91
N GLY A 38 8.18 -7.12 9.11
CA GLY A 38 8.99 -8.32 9.30
C GLY A 38 10.46 -8.16 8.88
N ASN A 39 10.93 -6.92 8.66
CA ASN A 39 12.23 -6.59 8.07
C ASN A 39 12.44 -7.20 6.67
N LEU A 40 11.35 -7.47 5.96
CA LEU A 40 11.37 -8.06 4.62
C LEU A 40 11.32 -6.97 3.55
N TYR A 41 12.05 -7.21 2.45
CA TYR A 41 12.01 -6.42 1.21
C TYR A 41 12.26 -4.90 1.35
N GLY A 42 12.79 -4.46 2.50
CA GLY A 42 13.07 -3.05 2.76
C GLY A 42 11.81 -2.19 2.97
N PHE A 43 10.68 -2.79 3.35
CA PHE A 43 9.42 -2.05 3.54
C PHE A 43 9.30 -1.30 4.87
N ALA A 44 10.18 -1.56 5.85
CA ALA A 44 10.22 -0.84 7.12
C ALA A 44 10.24 0.68 6.90
N GLY A 45 9.26 1.39 7.47
CA GLY A 45 9.11 2.83 7.34
C GLY A 45 8.69 3.35 5.94
N LYS A 46 8.44 2.47 4.97
CA LYS A 46 8.01 2.81 3.61
C LYS A 46 6.58 2.37 3.29
N ALA A 47 6.10 1.34 3.97
CA ALA A 47 4.74 0.83 3.84
C ALA A 47 4.03 0.82 5.21
N PHE A 48 2.72 0.92 5.18
CA PHE A 48 1.90 0.48 6.30
C PHE A 48 1.80 -1.04 6.22
N CYS A 49 2.11 -1.74 7.30
CA CYS A 49 2.13 -3.20 7.30
C CYS A 49 1.34 -3.75 8.49
N VAL A 50 0.63 -4.83 8.21
CA VAL A 50 0.03 -5.69 9.23
C VAL A 50 0.43 -7.13 9.01
N SER A 51 0.35 -7.94 10.05
CA SER A 51 0.64 -9.38 9.99
C SER A 51 -0.53 -10.21 10.50
N ALA A 52 -0.55 -11.46 10.05
CA ALA A 52 -1.42 -12.53 10.52
C ALA A 52 -0.74 -13.89 10.22
N PRO A 53 -1.15 -14.99 10.88
CA PRO A 53 -0.72 -16.33 10.49
C PRO A 53 -1.05 -16.62 9.02
N LEU A 54 -0.16 -17.32 8.31
CA LEU A 54 -0.34 -17.68 6.90
C LEU A 54 -1.65 -18.44 6.65
N ALA A 55 -2.09 -19.26 7.60
CA ALA A 55 -3.38 -19.96 7.50
C ALA A 55 -4.60 -19.02 7.39
N GLY A 56 -4.51 -17.79 7.93
CA GLY A 56 -5.61 -16.83 7.96
C GLY A 56 -5.42 -15.60 7.07
N ILE A 57 -4.23 -15.40 6.50
CA ILE A 57 -3.91 -14.11 5.87
C ILE A 57 -4.67 -13.86 4.56
N GLY A 58 -5.08 -14.91 3.85
CA GLY A 58 -5.95 -14.76 2.67
C GLY A 58 -7.31 -14.14 3.05
N ALA A 59 -7.95 -14.66 4.09
CA ALA A 59 -9.21 -14.09 4.59
C ALA A 59 -9.04 -12.65 5.10
N LEU A 60 -7.89 -12.34 5.69
CA LEU A 60 -7.57 -10.96 6.06
C LEU A 60 -7.42 -10.05 4.84
N ALA A 61 -6.76 -10.52 3.77
CA ALA A 61 -6.63 -9.77 2.52
C ALA A 61 -8.01 -9.48 1.89
N ASP A 62 -8.91 -10.46 1.88
CA ASP A 62 -10.28 -10.29 1.42
C ASP A 62 -11.05 -9.23 2.24
N ALA A 63 -10.87 -9.24 3.57
CA ALA A 63 -11.49 -8.24 4.44
C ALA A 63 -10.98 -6.82 4.14
N TYR A 64 -9.69 -6.66 3.85
CA TYR A 64 -9.14 -5.37 3.40
C TYR A 64 -9.68 -4.93 2.04
N ILE A 65 -9.84 -5.86 1.10
CA ILE A 65 -10.45 -5.54 -0.21
C ILE A 65 -11.86 -4.99 0.00
N VAL A 66 -12.68 -5.64 0.83
CA VAL A 66 -14.05 -5.20 1.13
C VAL A 66 -14.07 -3.84 1.85
N ASP A 67 -13.21 -3.63 2.84
CA ASP A 67 -13.13 -2.35 3.56
C ASP A 67 -12.73 -1.20 2.62
N LEU A 68 -11.70 -1.42 1.79
CA LEU A 68 -11.23 -0.43 0.82
C LEU A 68 -12.31 -0.12 -0.24
N GLN A 69 -13.03 -1.13 -0.73
CA GLN A 69 -14.17 -0.93 -1.61
C GLN A 69 -15.28 -0.09 -0.97
N GLY A 70 -15.59 -0.35 0.31
CA GLY A 70 -16.54 0.47 1.08
C GLY A 70 -16.10 1.94 1.21
N ARG A 71 -14.80 2.21 1.07
CA ARG A 71 -14.19 3.56 1.10
C ARG A 71 -13.98 4.17 -0.30
N GLY A 72 -14.49 3.52 -1.34
CA GLY A 72 -14.44 3.99 -2.74
C GLY A 72 -13.16 3.62 -3.50
N TRP A 73 -12.32 2.75 -2.96
CA TRP A 73 -11.17 2.18 -3.68
C TRP A 73 -11.61 0.99 -4.53
N LEU A 74 -11.29 1.02 -5.82
CA LEU A 74 -11.69 0.00 -6.79
C LEU A 74 -10.48 -0.84 -7.20
N PRO A 75 -10.55 -2.18 -7.13
CA PRO A 75 -9.51 -3.03 -7.72
C PRO A 75 -9.37 -2.74 -9.22
N ALA A 76 -8.15 -2.46 -9.66
CA ALA A 76 -7.82 -2.09 -11.04
C ALA A 76 -6.83 -3.06 -11.70
N GLY A 77 -6.23 -3.97 -10.91
CA GLY A 77 -5.30 -4.96 -11.40
C GLY A 77 -4.58 -5.65 -10.25
N GLY A 78 -3.62 -6.52 -10.58
CA GLY A 78 -2.93 -7.32 -9.59
C GLY A 78 -2.40 -8.64 -10.12
N ASP A 79 -1.89 -9.45 -9.20
CA ASP A 79 -1.60 -10.88 -9.38
C ASP A 79 -2.02 -11.63 -8.11
N ASP A 80 -1.68 -12.91 -8.00
CA ASP A 80 -2.12 -13.77 -6.89
C ASP A 80 -1.78 -13.22 -5.50
N ASN A 81 -0.71 -12.42 -5.38
CA ASN A 81 -0.28 -11.85 -4.10
C ASN A 81 -0.38 -10.33 -4.04
N ARG A 82 -0.85 -9.66 -5.10
CA ARG A 82 -0.90 -8.20 -5.18
C ARG A 82 -2.24 -7.74 -5.68
N VAL A 83 -2.81 -6.73 -5.03
CA VAL A 83 -3.95 -5.98 -5.56
C VAL A 83 -3.57 -4.51 -5.69
N VAL A 84 -3.84 -3.94 -6.87
CA VAL A 84 -3.74 -2.51 -7.12
C VAL A 84 -5.14 -1.93 -7.12
N PHE A 85 -5.34 -0.88 -6.35
CA PHE A 85 -6.59 -0.14 -6.23
C PHE A 85 -6.44 1.27 -6.79
N VAL A 86 -7.54 1.79 -7.31
CA VAL A 86 -7.67 3.19 -7.73
C VAL A 86 -8.85 3.84 -7.02
N LYS A 87 -8.72 5.11 -6.66
CA LYS A 87 -9.82 5.93 -6.16
C LYS A 87 -9.90 7.21 -6.97
N ARG A 88 -11.06 7.44 -7.61
CA ARG A 88 -11.28 8.62 -8.45
C ARG A 88 -11.31 9.89 -7.60
N ARG A 89 -10.64 10.93 -8.06
CA ARG A 89 -10.68 12.26 -7.44
C ARG A 89 -11.83 13.08 -8.02
N GLU A 90 -12.43 13.96 -7.22
CA GLU A 90 -13.55 14.82 -7.67
C GLU A 90 -13.14 15.77 -8.81
N GLY A 91 -11.89 16.19 -8.86
CA GLY A 91 -11.33 17.05 -9.91
C GLY A 91 -10.78 16.33 -11.14
N GLY A 92 -11.00 15.01 -11.26
CA GLY A 92 -10.38 14.16 -12.28
C GLY A 92 -9.04 13.55 -11.83
N GLY A 93 -8.65 12.49 -12.54
CA GLY A 93 -7.53 11.64 -12.14
C GLY A 93 -7.87 10.68 -10.99
N CYS A 94 -6.89 9.87 -10.59
CA CYS A 94 -7.05 8.88 -9.53
C CYS A 94 -5.83 8.80 -8.62
N ASP A 95 -6.08 8.51 -7.35
CA ASP A 95 -5.09 8.00 -6.42
C ASP A 95 -4.88 6.49 -6.64
N GLY A 96 -3.66 6.02 -6.42
CA GLY A 96 -3.32 4.60 -6.48
C GLY A 96 -2.88 4.06 -5.12
N LEU A 97 -3.30 2.85 -4.80
CA LEU A 97 -2.90 2.12 -3.60
C LEU A 97 -2.56 0.69 -4.00
N GLN A 98 -1.45 0.16 -3.49
CA GLN A 98 -1.07 -1.23 -3.65
C GLN A 98 -1.20 -1.95 -2.30
N MET A 99 -1.84 -3.11 -2.29
CA MET A 99 -1.77 -4.10 -1.23
C MET A 99 -0.96 -5.30 -1.74
N GLN A 100 0.06 -5.71 -0.99
CA GLN A 100 0.93 -6.83 -1.33
C GLN A 100 1.00 -7.81 -0.16
N LEU A 101 0.69 -9.07 -0.42
CA LEU A 101 0.96 -10.19 0.47
C LEU A 101 2.40 -10.68 0.28
N PHE A 102 3.09 -10.92 1.39
CA PHE A 102 4.43 -11.52 1.40
C PHE A 102 4.73 -12.20 2.73
N TYR A 103 5.74 -13.05 2.76
CA TYR A 103 6.23 -13.72 3.97
C TYR A 103 7.70 -14.12 3.76
N ASP A 104 8.39 -14.55 4.83
CA ASP A 104 9.76 -15.04 4.72
C ASP A 104 9.79 -16.43 4.10
N THR A 105 10.23 -16.51 2.84
CA THR A 105 10.40 -17.77 2.11
C THR A 105 11.78 -18.40 2.32
N SER A 106 12.67 -17.78 3.11
CA SER A 106 14.02 -18.29 3.37
C SER A 106 14.07 -19.34 4.48
N ALA A 107 13.01 -19.46 5.27
CA ALA A 107 12.83 -20.45 6.32
C ALA A 107 11.66 -21.40 6.02
N PRO A 108 11.62 -22.60 6.61
CA PRO A 108 10.45 -23.48 6.52
C PRO A 108 9.18 -22.75 6.99
N SER A 109 8.14 -22.81 6.16
CA SER A 109 6.84 -22.20 6.47
C SER A 109 5.84 -23.24 6.98
N GLY A 110 4.95 -22.79 7.86
CA GLY A 110 3.82 -23.54 8.38
C GLY A 110 2.60 -22.62 8.56
N PRO A 111 1.45 -23.16 9.00
CA PRO A 111 0.21 -22.39 9.15
C PRO A 111 0.35 -21.20 10.11
N GLU A 112 1.20 -21.33 11.13
CA GLU A 112 1.49 -20.31 12.14
C GLU A 112 2.57 -19.31 11.72
N THR A 113 3.26 -19.55 10.59
CA THR A 113 4.25 -18.59 10.07
C THR A 113 3.55 -17.26 9.82
N LEU A 114 4.19 -16.15 10.17
CA LEU A 114 3.63 -14.84 9.88
C LEU A 114 3.72 -14.53 8.40
N GLY A 115 2.58 -14.21 7.80
CA GLY A 115 2.52 -13.42 6.59
C GLY A 115 2.29 -11.95 6.92
N TYR A 116 2.52 -11.11 5.92
CA TYR A 116 2.39 -9.67 6.00
C TYR A 116 1.57 -9.15 4.82
N LEU A 117 0.68 -8.20 5.10
CA LEU A 117 0.06 -7.35 4.10
C LEU A 117 0.71 -5.97 4.18
N GLY A 118 1.43 -5.59 3.12
CA GLY A 118 2.03 -4.26 2.97
C GLY A 118 1.16 -3.38 2.08
N PHE A 119 0.94 -2.15 2.52
CA PHE A 119 0.17 -1.14 1.83
C PHE A 119 1.06 0.05 1.47
N GLY A 120 1.08 0.40 0.18
CA GLY A 120 1.87 1.52 -0.33
C GLY A 120 1.05 2.37 -1.30
N VAL A 121 1.16 3.69 -1.16
CA VAL A 121 0.57 4.63 -2.13
C VAL A 121 1.39 4.58 -3.41
N ILE A 122 0.71 4.47 -4.55
CA ILE A 122 1.33 4.57 -5.87
C ILE A 122 1.37 6.06 -6.24
N PRO A 123 2.55 6.66 -6.43
CA PRO A 123 2.66 8.09 -6.70
C PRO A 123 2.11 8.45 -8.08
N GLY A 124 1.47 9.63 -8.17
CA GLY A 124 1.00 10.22 -9.42
C GLY A 124 -0.51 10.16 -9.64
N ASP A 125 -0.92 10.40 -10.89
CA ASP A 125 -2.28 10.13 -11.38
C ASP A 125 -2.28 8.80 -12.12
N VAL A 126 -2.76 7.75 -11.46
CA VAL A 126 -2.76 6.39 -12.01
C VAL A 126 -3.83 6.16 -13.10
N CYS A 127 -4.76 7.11 -13.26
CA CYS A 127 -5.76 7.08 -14.32
C CYS A 127 -5.38 7.92 -15.54
N ALA A 128 -4.26 8.66 -15.49
CA ALA A 128 -3.77 9.39 -16.65
C ALA A 128 -3.32 8.41 -17.74
N ALA A 129 -3.71 8.67 -18.99
CA ALA A 129 -3.16 7.95 -20.12
C ALA A 129 -1.63 8.12 -20.14
N PRO A 130 -0.84 7.06 -20.40
CA PRO A 130 0.60 7.21 -20.57
C PRO A 130 0.86 8.27 -21.65
N PRO A 131 1.83 9.18 -21.49
CA PRO A 131 2.10 10.24 -22.47
C PRO A 131 2.37 9.76 -23.91
N ASN A 132 2.58 8.44 -24.10
CA ASN A 132 2.98 7.82 -25.35
C ASN A 132 2.05 6.70 -25.85
N GLU A 133 0.84 6.55 -25.31
CA GLU A 133 -0.13 5.61 -25.90
C GLU A 133 -0.80 6.27 -27.12
N GLN A 134 -0.02 6.45 -28.17
CA GLN A 134 -0.51 6.87 -29.48
C GLN A 134 -1.36 5.71 -30.04
N PRO A 135 -2.61 5.94 -30.46
CA PRO A 135 -3.45 4.88 -31.00
C PRO A 135 -2.71 4.12 -32.09
N ALA A 136 -2.66 2.79 -31.97
CA ALA A 136 -2.09 1.95 -33.01
C ALA A 136 -2.78 2.29 -34.35
N PRO A 137 -2.03 2.55 -35.43
CA PRO A 137 -2.64 2.77 -36.74
C PRO A 137 -3.56 1.59 -37.07
N PRO A 138 -4.75 1.84 -37.66
CA PRO A 138 -5.66 0.78 -38.04
C PRO A 138 -4.93 -0.22 -38.93
N ALA A 139 -5.08 -1.52 -38.61
CA ALA A 139 -4.49 -2.59 -39.39
C ALA A 139 -4.93 -2.48 -40.86
N PRO A 140 -4.02 -2.66 -41.84
CA PRO A 140 -4.38 -2.57 -43.24
C PRO A 140 -5.44 -3.63 -43.56
N ALA A 141 -6.55 -3.18 -44.15
CA ALA A 141 -7.58 -4.08 -44.67
C ALA A 141 -6.93 -5.06 -45.66
N LYS A 142 -7.08 -6.36 -45.42
CA LYS A 142 -6.74 -7.37 -46.41
C LYS A 142 -7.55 -7.06 -47.68
N ALA A 143 -6.87 -6.67 -48.75
CA ALA A 143 -7.46 -6.63 -50.07
C ALA A 143 -7.94 -8.05 -50.40
N ALA A 144 -9.26 -8.23 -50.50
CA ALA A 144 -9.84 -9.41 -51.11
C ALA A 144 -9.50 -9.37 -52.60
N GLY A 145 -8.43 -10.08 -52.97
CA GLY A 145 -8.02 -10.26 -54.35
C GLY A 145 -8.63 -11.54 -54.92
N GLN A 146 -9.36 -11.34 -56.02
CA GLN A 146 -9.58 -12.24 -57.17
C GLN A 146 -10.39 -13.52 -56.97
#